data_AF-A0A8T7ITD3-F1
#
_entry.id   AF-A0A8T7ITD3-F1
#
_cell.length_a   1.000
_cell.length_b   1.000
_cell.length_c   1.000
_cell.angle_alpha   90.00
_cell.angle_beta   90.00
_cell.angle_gamma   90.00
#
_symmetry.space_group_name_H-M   'P 1'
#
loop_
_entity.id
_entity.type
_entity.pdbx_description
1 polymer ?
#
loop_
_entity_poly.entity_id
_entity_poly.type
_entity_poly.pdbx_seq_one_letter_code
_entity_poly.pdbx_strand_id
1 'polypeptide(L)'
;EGSKARARKRTDKGFIAYSAGNFKQARQQLLASVGNVDSPVINYLLAARCSQFMGEDDRALELLEQAQLADPEAHPAVSVVQAEIYQQQGDWEQSLATLKPLEESRNAMVVRALARVYEELGDYASLYALIVTTEKQKVLSSQELDRLRTRILNCWIDQQVDRIQRGRSPEDGLSTLFASLSKSDQSRVEIVQAYAKGLMTLGMSQSAEKVLRPFIKRDVEPSLLTLYGQTDGVDVFKQIKLLQSVTCDDRYAMMLALARQSKRAELWGQARDFYQKCFELSPSVEVAKPYAEVLRAMDEPDAAAEVERTAIAAFSR
;
A
#
# COMPACT_ATOMS: atom_id res chain seq x y z
N GLU A 1 35.19 5.02 43.53
CA GLU A 1 33.73 5.22 43.41
C GLU A 1 33.32 6.56 42.75
N GLY A 2 34.01 7.68 42.99
CA GLY A 2 33.63 8.99 42.42
C GLY A 2 33.69 9.12 40.89
N SER A 3 34.55 8.36 40.18
CA SER A 3 34.67 8.43 38.70
C SER A 3 33.43 7.88 37.99
N LYS A 4 32.94 6.70 38.41
CA LYS A 4 31.74 6.07 37.85
C LYS A 4 30.48 6.91 38.07
N ALA A 5 30.32 7.49 39.27
CA ALA A 5 29.18 8.36 39.58
C ALA A 5 29.17 9.64 38.72
N ARG A 6 30.36 10.22 38.45
CA ARG A 6 30.49 11.37 37.53
C ARG A 6 30.20 10.98 36.09
N ALA A 7 30.63 9.80 35.65
CA ALA A 7 30.37 9.27 34.31
C ALA A 7 28.87 9.04 34.08
N ARG A 8 28.15 8.46 35.05
CA ARG A 8 26.68 8.31 35.01
C ARG A 8 25.98 9.65 34.88
N LYS A 9 26.32 10.64 35.72
CA LYS A 9 25.76 12.01 35.61
C LYS A 9 26.02 12.66 34.25
N ARG A 10 27.14 12.35 33.59
CA ARG A 10 27.43 12.83 32.23
C ARG A 10 26.57 12.13 31.19
N THR A 11 26.38 10.82 31.31
CA THR A 11 25.42 10.07 30.46
C THR A 11 24.01 10.65 30.59
N ASP A 12 23.53 10.91 31.81
CA ASP A 12 22.19 11.49 32.02
C ASP A 12 22.06 12.86 31.36
N LYS A 13 23.06 13.75 31.54
CA LYS A 13 23.11 15.05 30.87
C LYS A 13 23.16 14.92 29.35
N GLY A 14 23.91 13.94 28.84
CA GLY A 14 23.99 13.63 27.41
C GLY A 14 22.64 13.20 26.85
N PHE A 15 21.92 12.32 27.57
CA PHE A 15 20.59 11.87 27.18
C PHE A 15 19.54 12.98 27.22
N ILE A 16 19.57 13.85 28.24
CA ILE A 16 18.71 15.04 28.32
C ILE A 16 19.00 15.98 27.15
N ALA A 17 20.27 16.24 26.85
CA ALA A 17 20.65 17.09 25.72
C ALA A 17 20.23 16.48 24.38
N TYR A 18 20.34 15.16 24.20
CA TYR A 18 19.87 14.43 23.01
C TYR A 18 18.36 14.61 22.84
N SER A 19 17.59 14.37 23.90
CA SER A 19 16.13 14.53 23.89
C SER A 19 15.70 15.98 23.64
N ALA A 20 16.53 16.95 24.03
CA ALA A 20 16.30 18.38 23.78
C ALA A 20 16.77 18.85 22.38
N GLY A 21 17.31 17.97 21.53
CA GLY A 21 17.85 18.32 20.20
C GLY A 21 19.22 18.99 20.22
N ASN A 22 19.89 19.07 21.37
CA ASN A 22 21.22 19.67 21.53
C ASN A 22 22.32 18.64 21.20
N PHE A 23 22.35 18.17 19.94
CA PHE A 23 23.16 17.02 19.51
C PHE A 23 24.67 17.18 19.74
N LYS A 24 25.21 18.39 19.53
CA LYS A 24 26.64 18.67 19.75
C LYS A 24 27.04 18.48 21.22
N GLN A 25 26.24 19.03 22.14
CA GLN A 25 26.48 18.91 23.58
C GLN A 25 26.24 17.47 24.05
N ALA A 26 25.16 16.85 23.56
CA ALA A 26 24.82 15.46 23.86
C ALA A 26 25.98 14.52 23.54
N ARG A 27 26.47 14.56 22.29
CA ARG A 27 27.60 13.74 21.84
C ARG A 27 28.84 13.94 22.71
N GLN A 28 29.19 15.19 23.03
CA GLN A 28 30.35 15.49 23.86
C GLN A 28 30.23 14.84 25.24
N GLN A 29 29.07 14.95 25.89
CA GLN A 29 28.85 14.38 27.23
C GLN A 29 28.82 12.85 27.20
N LEU A 30 28.21 12.25 26.18
CA LEU A 30 28.11 10.80 25.99
C LEU A 30 29.48 10.16 25.75
N LEU A 31 30.30 10.73 24.86
CA LEU A 31 31.64 10.21 24.59
C LEU A 31 32.59 10.40 25.77
N ALA A 32 32.46 11.50 26.52
CA ALA A 32 33.28 11.78 27.70
C ALA A 32 32.98 10.85 28.90
N SER A 33 31.92 10.03 28.85
CA SER A 33 31.60 9.06 29.90
C SER A 33 31.91 7.60 29.54
N VAL A 34 32.13 7.28 28.27
CA VAL A 34 32.37 5.91 27.74
C VAL A 34 33.39 5.11 28.57
N GLY A 35 34.57 5.68 28.85
CA GLY A 35 35.64 4.95 29.54
C GLY A 35 35.40 4.63 31.03
N ASN A 36 34.29 5.08 31.61
CA ASN A 36 33.99 4.93 33.04
C ASN A 36 32.56 4.44 33.33
N VAL A 37 31.80 4.05 32.30
CA VAL A 37 30.43 3.50 32.45
C VAL A 37 30.42 1.99 32.27
N ASP A 38 29.45 1.34 32.89
CA ASP A 38 29.33 -0.12 32.87
C ASP A 38 28.79 -0.65 31.52
N SER A 39 28.08 0.18 30.74
CA SER A 39 27.61 -0.14 29.38
C SER A 39 27.92 1.03 28.42
N PRO A 40 29.08 1.01 27.74
CA PRO A 40 29.48 2.08 26.83
C PRO A 40 28.68 2.09 25.51
N VAL A 41 28.08 0.96 25.13
CA VAL A 41 27.37 0.78 23.86
C VAL A 41 26.21 1.76 23.68
N ILE A 42 25.42 2.02 24.72
CA ILE A 42 24.30 2.97 24.68
C ILE A 42 24.81 4.38 24.37
N ASN A 43 25.95 4.77 24.96
CA ASN A 43 26.54 6.07 24.73
C ASN A 43 27.06 6.21 23.30
N TYR A 44 27.68 5.17 22.75
CA TYR A 44 28.13 5.15 21.36
C TYR A 44 26.96 5.21 20.37
N LEU A 45 25.90 4.43 20.58
CA LEU A 45 24.69 4.47 19.75
C LEU A 45 24.04 5.86 19.74
N LEU A 46 23.87 6.48 20.90
CA LEU A 46 23.30 7.84 20.99
C LEU A 46 24.25 8.89 20.39
N ALA A 47 25.57 8.74 20.57
CA ALA A 47 26.55 9.62 19.97
C ALA A 47 26.57 9.50 18.43
N ALA A 48 26.36 8.31 17.89
CA ALA A 48 26.20 8.07 16.46
C ALA A 48 24.93 8.77 15.94
N ARG A 49 23.79 8.59 16.62
CA ARG A 49 22.53 9.31 16.30
C ARG A 49 22.70 10.82 16.31
N CYS A 50 23.38 11.39 17.31
CA CYS A 50 23.73 12.81 17.33
C CYS A 50 24.53 13.24 16.09
N SER A 51 25.49 12.41 15.66
CA SER A 51 26.34 12.70 14.50
C SER A 51 25.51 12.65 13.21
N GLN A 52 24.63 11.65 13.07
CA GLN A 52 23.65 11.57 11.98
C GLN A 52 22.75 12.81 11.91
N PHE A 53 22.15 13.24 13.03
CA PHE A 53 21.32 14.45 13.04
C PHE A 53 22.07 15.74 12.71
N MET A 54 23.40 15.73 12.85
CA MET A 54 24.27 16.83 12.46
C MET A 54 24.79 16.72 11.02
N GLY A 55 24.39 15.69 10.27
CA GLY A 55 24.89 15.41 8.91
C GLY A 55 26.34 14.92 8.87
N GLU A 56 26.87 14.42 10.00
CA GLU A 56 28.22 13.87 10.10
C GLU A 56 28.17 12.34 9.98
N ASP A 57 27.80 11.82 8.81
CA ASP A 57 27.50 10.40 8.58
C ASP A 57 28.72 9.48 8.74
N ASP A 58 29.88 9.86 8.19
CA ASP A 58 31.13 9.09 8.35
C ASP A 58 31.46 8.88 9.83
N ARG A 59 31.31 9.95 10.61
CA ARG A 59 31.54 9.92 12.06
C ARG A 59 30.46 9.11 12.78
N ALA A 60 29.23 9.11 12.29
CA ALA A 60 28.19 8.26 12.82
C ALA A 60 28.54 6.78 12.61
N LEU A 61 29.01 6.40 11.41
CA LEU A 61 29.44 5.04 11.09
C LEU A 61 30.63 4.57 11.96
N GLU A 62 31.65 5.42 12.14
CA GLU A 62 32.77 5.14 13.06
C GLU A 62 32.28 4.86 14.49
N LEU A 63 31.35 5.68 15.00
CA LEU A 63 30.79 5.51 16.34
C LEU A 63 29.93 4.25 16.46
N LEU A 64 29.28 3.83 15.38
CA LEU A 64 28.53 2.57 15.31
C LEU A 64 29.44 1.35 15.33
N GLU A 65 30.62 1.42 14.70
CA GLU A 65 31.64 0.39 14.83
C GLU A 65 32.12 0.26 16.29
N GLN A 66 32.37 1.39 16.97
CA GLN A 66 32.71 1.38 18.39
C GLN A 66 31.59 0.81 19.27
N ALA A 67 30.32 1.07 18.94
CA ALA A 67 29.18 0.47 19.61
C ALA A 67 29.17 -1.06 19.44
N GLN A 68 29.41 -1.55 18.22
CA GLN A 68 29.46 -2.98 17.89
C GLN A 68 30.60 -3.71 18.61
N LEU A 69 31.77 -3.07 18.73
CA LEU A 69 32.92 -3.61 19.46
C LEU A 69 32.68 -3.62 20.98
N ALA A 70 31.96 -2.63 21.50
CA ALA A 70 31.65 -2.54 22.93
C ALA A 70 30.65 -3.61 23.39
N ASP A 71 29.69 -3.98 22.54
CA ASP A 71 28.73 -5.04 22.81
C ASP A 71 28.25 -5.72 21.51
N PRO A 72 28.66 -6.98 21.24
CA PRO A 72 28.19 -7.74 20.09
C PRO A 72 26.67 -7.88 20.00
N GLU A 73 25.96 -7.94 21.12
CA GLU A 73 24.49 -8.09 21.17
C GLU A 73 23.75 -6.85 20.64
N ALA A 74 24.44 -5.71 20.52
CA ALA A 74 23.88 -4.50 19.94
C ALA A 74 23.77 -4.55 18.41
N HIS A 75 24.21 -5.63 17.76
CA HIS A 75 24.26 -5.75 16.31
C HIS A 75 22.95 -5.38 15.58
N PRO A 76 21.75 -5.80 16.03
CA PRO A 76 20.51 -5.37 15.39
C PRO A 76 20.26 -3.86 15.48
N ALA A 77 20.55 -3.26 16.64
CA ALA A 77 20.37 -1.82 16.82
C ALA A 77 21.37 -1.01 15.98
N VAL A 78 22.64 -1.44 15.96
CA VAL A 78 23.70 -0.85 15.14
C VAL A 78 23.32 -0.89 13.65
N SER A 79 22.90 -2.07 13.17
CA SER A 79 22.55 -2.30 11.77
C SER A 79 21.36 -1.44 11.32
N VAL A 80 20.36 -1.24 12.20
CA VAL A 80 19.24 -0.32 11.92
C VAL A 80 19.73 1.11 11.73
N VAL A 81 20.61 1.62 12.60
CA VAL A 81 21.13 2.99 12.44
C VAL A 81 21.98 3.12 11.18
N GLN A 82 22.86 2.15 10.90
CA GLN A 82 23.67 2.13 9.68
C GLN A 82 22.80 2.14 8.43
N ALA A 83 21.77 1.29 8.40
CA ALA A 83 20.81 1.24 7.31
C ALA A 83 20.10 2.58 7.11
N GLU A 84 19.60 3.21 8.19
CA GLU A 84 18.95 4.52 8.10
C GLU A 84 19.86 5.62 7.55
N ILE A 85 21.17 5.58 7.84
CA ILE A 85 22.17 6.49 7.26
C ILE A 85 22.26 6.25 5.75
N TYR A 86 22.45 5.01 5.30
CA TYR A 86 22.49 4.69 3.86
C TYR A 86 21.20 5.09 3.14
N GLN A 87 20.03 4.90 3.78
CA GLN A 87 18.75 5.33 3.23
C GLN A 87 18.66 6.85 3.05
N GLN A 88 19.19 7.64 3.99
CA GLN A 88 19.23 9.11 3.87
C GLN A 88 20.12 9.58 2.72
N GLN A 89 21.15 8.79 2.40
CA GLN A 89 22.06 9.04 1.28
C GLN A 89 21.48 8.54 -0.06
N GLY A 90 20.39 7.77 -0.04
CA GLY A 90 19.80 7.13 -1.22
C GLY A 90 20.44 5.79 -1.60
N ASP A 91 21.36 5.27 -0.78
CA ASP A 91 22.08 4.02 -0.98
C ASP A 91 21.26 2.81 -0.48
N TRP A 92 20.12 2.58 -1.13
CA TRP A 92 19.17 1.51 -0.76
C TRP A 92 19.78 0.11 -0.81
N GLU A 93 20.72 -0.15 -1.73
CA GLU A 93 21.40 -1.45 -1.85
C GLU A 93 22.30 -1.74 -0.64
N GLN A 94 23.05 -0.74 -0.16
CA GLN A 94 23.87 -0.88 1.05
C GLN A 94 23.01 -1.02 2.30
N SER A 95 21.90 -0.27 2.36
CA SER A 95 20.91 -0.47 3.41
C SER A 95 20.34 -1.89 3.39
N LEU A 96 20.06 -2.46 2.22
CA LEU A 96 19.58 -3.84 2.11
C LEU A 96 20.66 -4.83 2.55
N ALA A 97 21.90 -4.68 2.08
CA ALA A 97 23.01 -5.56 2.44
C ALA A 97 23.27 -5.59 3.95
N THR A 98 23.11 -4.44 4.61
CA THR A 98 23.26 -4.30 6.07
C THR A 98 22.14 -5.02 6.84
N LEU A 99 20.89 -4.92 6.37
CA LEU A 99 19.73 -5.45 7.11
C LEU A 99 19.35 -6.88 6.74
N LYS A 100 19.66 -7.34 5.52
CA LYS A 100 19.26 -8.66 5.02
C LYS A 100 19.72 -9.83 5.91
N PRO A 101 20.92 -9.83 6.51
CA PRO A 101 21.31 -10.87 7.47
C PRO A 101 20.39 -10.95 8.71
N LEU A 102 19.63 -9.88 8.99
CA LEU A 102 18.73 -9.76 10.14
C LEU A 102 17.25 -9.94 9.76
N GLU A 103 16.95 -10.40 8.55
CA GLU A 103 15.57 -10.56 8.05
C GLU A 103 14.69 -11.45 8.93
N GLU A 104 15.27 -12.49 9.54
CA GLU A 104 14.56 -13.38 10.46
C GLU A 104 14.50 -12.87 11.91
N SER A 105 15.13 -11.72 12.21
CA SER A 105 15.19 -11.19 13.55
C SER A 105 13.81 -10.76 14.06
N ARG A 106 13.52 -11.07 15.33
CA ARG A 106 12.28 -10.65 16.00
C ARG A 106 12.35 -9.19 16.47
N ASN A 107 12.88 -8.31 15.63
CA ASN A 107 13.06 -6.89 15.95
C ASN A 107 12.21 -6.02 15.03
N ALA A 108 11.23 -5.32 15.61
CA ALA A 108 10.30 -4.48 14.87
C ALA A 108 10.97 -3.35 14.09
N MET A 109 12.10 -2.83 14.58
CA MET A 109 12.85 -1.78 13.89
C MET A 109 13.55 -2.33 12.65
N VAL A 110 14.12 -3.53 12.72
CA VAL A 110 14.72 -4.21 11.56
C VAL A 110 13.66 -4.47 10.50
N VAL A 111 12.51 -5.03 10.90
CA VAL A 111 11.41 -5.29 9.96
C VAL A 111 10.93 -4.01 9.29
N ARG A 112 10.74 -2.92 10.03
CA ARG A 112 10.33 -1.62 9.46
C ARG A 112 11.38 -1.06 8.51
N ALA A 113 12.65 -1.15 8.87
CA ALA A 113 13.74 -0.67 8.03
C ALA A 113 13.86 -1.49 6.73
N LEU A 114 13.80 -2.82 6.81
CA LEU A 114 13.76 -3.71 5.64
C LEU A 114 12.54 -3.44 4.76
N ALA A 115 11.38 -3.27 5.38
CA ALA A 115 10.14 -3.01 4.65
C ALA A 115 10.25 -1.75 3.79
N ARG A 116 10.84 -0.69 4.34
CA ARG A 116 11.11 0.55 3.61
C ARG A 116 12.10 0.34 2.47
N VAL A 117 13.18 -0.41 2.70
CA VAL A 117 14.20 -0.69 1.66
C VAL A 117 13.61 -1.47 0.50
N TYR A 118 12.86 -2.54 0.77
CA TYR A 118 12.22 -3.31 -0.30
C TYR A 118 11.17 -2.49 -1.06
N GLU A 119 10.45 -1.61 -0.38
CA GLU A 119 9.48 -0.72 -1.02
C GLU A 119 10.15 0.26 -1.99
N GLU A 120 11.26 0.90 -1.58
CA GLU A 120 12.01 1.85 -2.41
C GLU A 120 12.72 1.17 -3.58
N LEU A 121 13.21 -0.05 -3.39
CA LEU A 121 13.76 -0.88 -4.47
C LEU A 121 12.69 -1.49 -5.39
N GLY A 122 11.40 -1.37 -5.03
CA GLY A 122 10.28 -1.96 -5.76
C GLY A 122 10.28 -3.50 -5.74
N ASP A 123 10.97 -4.12 -4.79
CA ASP A 123 11.00 -5.57 -4.57
C ASP A 123 9.84 -6.01 -3.66
N TYR A 124 8.62 -5.90 -4.20
CA TYR A 124 7.41 -6.24 -3.47
C TYR A 124 7.27 -7.74 -3.16
N ALA A 125 7.97 -8.61 -3.90
CA ALA A 125 7.95 -10.05 -3.66
C ALA A 125 8.67 -10.38 -2.33
N SER A 126 9.88 -9.86 -2.15
CA SER A 126 10.63 -10.00 -0.90
C SER A 126 9.91 -9.30 0.26
N LEU A 127 9.32 -8.14 -0.01
CA LEU A 127 8.51 -7.42 0.99
C LEU A 127 7.29 -8.22 1.46
N TYR A 128 6.58 -8.87 0.54
CA TYR A 128 5.44 -9.73 0.90
C TYR A 128 5.89 -10.93 1.74
N ALA A 129 7.01 -11.56 1.39
CA ALA A 129 7.59 -12.65 2.19
C ALA A 129 7.96 -12.19 3.61
N LEU A 130 8.54 -10.99 3.75
CA LEU A 130 8.84 -10.37 5.05
C LEU A 130 7.57 -10.19 5.89
N ILE A 131 6.47 -9.70 5.31
CA ILE A 131 5.18 -9.52 6.02
C ILE A 131 4.63 -10.85 6.51
N VAL A 132 4.63 -11.89 5.67
CA VAL A 132 4.13 -13.23 6.02
C VAL A 132 4.96 -13.83 7.18
N THR A 133 6.27 -13.62 7.17
CA THR A 133 7.16 -14.07 8.26
C THR A 133 6.92 -13.27 9.54
N THR A 134 6.80 -11.95 9.43
CA THR A 134 6.58 -11.04 10.56
C THR A 134 5.26 -11.32 11.29
N GLU A 135 4.21 -11.65 10.54
CA GLU A 135 2.89 -12.02 11.09
C GLU A 135 3.00 -13.24 12.03
N LYS A 136 3.76 -14.27 11.61
CA LYS A 136 3.99 -15.47 12.44
C LYS A 136 4.74 -15.15 13.72
N GLN A 137 5.66 -14.18 13.67
CA GLN A 137 6.48 -13.77 14.80
C GLN A 137 5.78 -12.78 15.74
N LYS A 138 4.65 -12.17 15.33
CA LYS A 138 3.89 -11.16 16.09
C LYS A 138 4.73 -9.95 16.51
N VAL A 139 5.67 -9.54 15.64
CA VAL A 139 6.61 -8.43 15.89
C VAL A 139 5.93 -7.07 15.73
N LEU A 140 4.96 -6.97 14.81
CA LEU A 140 4.15 -5.79 14.57
C LEU A 140 2.71 -6.04 15.02
N SER A 141 1.97 -4.97 15.32
CA SER A 141 0.55 -5.10 15.65
C SER A 141 -0.25 -5.59 14.44
N SER A 142 -1.36 -6.29 14.66
CA SER A 142 -2.24 -6.77 13.58
C SER A 142 -2.72 -5.63 12.69
N GLN A 143 -3.10 -4.49 13.29
CA GLN A 143 -3.57 -3.31 12.56
C GLN A 143 -2.48 -2.69 11.68
N GLU A 144 -1.24 -2.59 12.18
CA GLU A 144 -0.11 -2.10 11.38
C GLU A 144 0.19 -3.06 10.22
N LEU A 145 0.21 -4.37 10.47
CA LEU A 145 0.45 -5.39 9.44
C LEU A 145 -0.62 -5.38 8.37
N ASP A 146 -1.89 -5.26 8.74
CA ASP A 146 -3.00 -5.22 7.78
C ASP A 146 -2.90 -4.00 6.88
N ARG A 147 -2.64 -2.81 7.45
CA ARG A 147 -2.45 -1.58 6.66
C ARG A 147 -1.26 -1.70 5.71
N LEU A 148 -0.13 -2.21 6.22
CA LEU A 148 1.09 -2.39 5.45
C LEU A 148 0.85 -3.38 4.29
N ARG A 149 0.24 -4.53 4.59
CA ARG A 149 -0.09 -5.56 3.62
C ARG A 149 -0.98 -5.06 2.50
N THR A 150 -2.11 -4.43 2.83
CA THR A 150 -3.04 -3.92 1.81
C THR A 150 -2.35 -2.93 0.90
N ARG A 151 -1.60 -1.97 1.47
CA ARG A 151 -0.87 -0.96 0.71
C ARG A 151 0.14 -1.59 -0.26
N ILE A 152 0.95 -2.53 0.21
CA ILE A 152 2.00 -3.17 -0.58
C ILE A 152 1.44 -4.04 -1.70
N LEU A 153 0.40 -4.82 -1.41
CA LEU A 153 -0.24 -5.64 -2.44
C LEU A 153 -0.87 -4.80 -3.55
N ASN A 154 -1.48 -3.65 -3.20
CA ASN A 154 -1.96 -2.69 -4.21
C ASN A 154 -0.80 -2.17 -5.07
N CYS A 155 0.29 -1.69 -4.45
CA CYS A 155 1.46 -1.21 -5.18
C CYS A 155 2.08 -2.30 -6.07
N TRP A 156 2.14 -3.54 -5.60
CA TRP A 156 2.68 -4.66 -6.36
C TRP A 156 1.82 -4.99 -7.59
N ILE A 157 0.49 -5.00 -7.42
CA ILE A 157 -0.46 -5.17 -8.53
C ILE A 157 -0.29 -4.05 -9.55
N ASP A 158 -0.25 -2.79 -9.12
CA ASP A 158 -0.10 -1.63 -10.01
C ASP A 158 1.24 -1.66 -10.77
N GLN A 159 2.34 -1.97 -10.06
CA GLN A 159 3.66 -2.14 -10.67
C GLN A 159 3.63 -3.26 -11.72
N GLN A 160 2.97 -4.37 -11.43
CA GLN A 160 2.92 -5.49 -12.36
C GLN A 160 2.07 -5.19 -13.60
N VAL A 161 0.95 -4.49 -13.45
CA VAL A 161 0.15 -3.99 -14.58
C VAL A 161 1.00 -3.08 -15.47
N ASP A 162 1.71 -2.12 -14.88
CA ASP A 162 2.58 -1.21 -15.62
C ASP A 162 3.73 -1.93 -16.35
N ARG A 163 4.34 -2.93 -15.72
CA ARG A 163 5.37 -3.77 -16.36
C ARG A 163 4.83 -4.52 -17.56
N ILE A 164 3.62 -5.07 -17.48
CA ILE A 164 2.98 -5.78 -18.59
C ILE A 164 2.66 -4.81 -19.73
N GLN A 165 2.07 -3.65 -19.44
CA GLN A 165 1.76 -2.63 -20.46
C GLN A 165 3.00 -2.14 -21.21
N ARG A 166 4.16 -2.10 -20.53
CA ARG A 166 5.45 -1.73 -21.12
C ARG A 166 6.19 -2.89 -21.79
N GLY A 167 5.59 -4.09 -21.87
CA GLY A 167 6.22 -5.28 -22.44
C GLY A 167 7.41 -5.81 -21.63
N ARG A 168 7.53 -5.43 -20.35
CA ARG A 168 8.61 -5.84 -19.43
C ARG A 168 8.22 -7.01 -18.53
N SER A 169 7.05 -7.60 -18.76
CA SER A 169 6.55 -8.79 -18.09
C SER A 169 5.62 -9.57 -19.03
N PRO A 170 5.57 -10.90 -18.92
CA PRO A 170 4.57 -11.72 -19.61
C PRO A 170 3.12 -11.29 -19.29
N GLU A 171 2.22 -11.49 -20.25
CA GLU A 171 0.78 -11.18 -20.10
C GLU A 171 0.12 -11.90 -18.92
N ASP A 172 0.54 -13.13 -18.64
CA ASP A 172 0.05 -13.92 -17.51
C ASP A 172 0.66 -13.50 -16.16
N GLY A 173 1.62 -12.57 -16.16
CA GLY A 173 2.37 -12.16 -14.98
C GLY A 173 1.50 -11.63 -13.84
N LEU A 174 0.37 -10.98 -14.15
CA LEU A 174 -0.57 -10.51 -13.13
C LEU A 174 -1.33 -11.68 -12.47
N SER A 175 -1.69 -12.69 -13.25
CA SER A 175 -2.34 -13.90 -12.75
C SER A 175 -1.41 -14.76 -11.91
N THR A 176 -0.14 -14.85 -12.30
CA THR A 176 0.93 -15.53 -11.55
C THR A 176 1.18 -14.85 -10.21
N LEU A 177 1.22 -13.51 -10.19
CA LEU A 177 1.30 -12.73 -8.94
C LEU A 177 0.13 -13.07 -8.03
N PHE A 178 -1.11 -12.94 -8.52
CA PHE A 178 -2.30 -13.18 -7.70
C PHE A 178 -2.36 -14.62 -7.17
N ALA A 179 -1.95 -15.61 -7.97
CA ALA A 179 -1.87 -17.00 -7.56
C ALA A 179 -0.82 -17.26 -6.47
N SER A 180 0.25 -16.46 -6.40
CA SER A 180 1.29 -16.55 -5.37
C SER A 180 0.85 -16.02 -4.00
N LEU A 181 -0.23 -15.23 -3.95
CA LEU A 181 -0.76 -14.69 -2.71
C LEU A 181 -1.42 -15.79 -1.85
N SER A 182 -1.44 -15.56 -0.53
CA SER A 182 -2.17 -16.43 0.40
C SER A 182 -3.67 -16.47 0.10
N LYS A 183 -4.37 -17.54 0.52
CA LYS A 183 -5.82 -17.65 0.34
C LYS A 183 -6.62 -16.56 1.06
N SER A 184 -6.12 -16.10 2.21
CA SER A 184 -6.72 -14.96 2.90
C SER A 184 -6.60 -13.70 2.06
N ASP A 185 -5.43 -13.43 1.47
CA ASP A 185 -5.20 -12.21 0.67
C ASP A 185 -5.97 -12.23 -0.65
N GLN A 186 -6.08 -13.40 -1.31
CA GLN A 186 -6.93 -13.60 -2.50
C GLN A 186 -8.42 -13.35 -2.21
N SER A 187 -8.84 -13.38 -0.94
CA SER A 187 -10.23 -13.16 -0.52
C SER A 187 -10.51 -11.76 0.04
N ARG A 188 -9.49 -10.90 0.17
CA ARG A 188 -9.65 -9.51 0.65
C ARG A 188 -10.28 -8.65 -0.44
N VAL A 189 -11.34 -7.94 -0.08
CA VAL A 189 -12.13 -7.09 -1.00
C VAL A 189 -11.24 -6.08 -1.72
N GLU A 190 -10.35 -5.41 -0.99
CA GLU A 190 -9.48 -4.37 -1.54
C GLU A 190 -8.49 -4.94 -2.57
N ILE A 191 -7.96 -6.14 -2.32
CA ILE A 191 -6.99 -6.80 -3.20
C ILE A 191 -7.68 -7.35 -4.45
N VAL A 192 -8.86 -7.93 -4.29
CA VAL A 192 -9.70 -8.40 -5.40
C VAL A 192 -10.10 -7.24 -6.30
N GLN A 193 -10.47 -6.09 -5.71
CA GLN A 193 -10.80 -4.89 -6.44
C GLN A 193 -9.61 -4.38 -7.27
N ALA A 194 -8.41 -4.30 -6.67
CA ALA A 194 -7.21 -3.86 -7.38
C ALA A 194 -6.81 -4.84 -8.50
N TYR A 195 -6.83 -6.14 -8.22
CA TYR A 195 -6.52 -7.17 -9.21
C TYR A 195 -7.51 -7.15 -10.39
N ALA A 196 -8.81 -7.04 -10.13
CA ALA A 196 -9.82 -6.94 -11.18
C ALA A 196 -9.69 -5.65 -12.02
N LYS A 197 -9.39 -4.50 -11.40
CA LYS A 197 -9.04 -3.27 -12.12
C LYS A 197 -7.81 -3.47 -13.00
N GLY A 198 -6.76 -4.10 -12.47
CA GLY A 198 -5.55 -4.42 -13.22
C GLY A 198 -5.83 -5.28 -14.46
N LEU A 199 -6.64 -6.33 -14.30
CA LEU A 199 -7.08 -7.18 -15.42
C LEU A 199 -7.86 -6.38 -16.47
N MET A 200 -8.76 -5.49 -16.06
CA MET A 200 -9.51 -4.64 -17.00
C MET A 200 -8.60 -3.68 -17.75
N THR A 201 -7.62 -3.08 -17.08
CA THR A 201 -6.60 -2.20 -17.70
C THR A 201 -5.74 -2.94 -18.73
N LEU A 202 -5.53 -4.24 -18.54
CA LEU A 202 -4.83 -5.12 -19.49
C LEU A 202 -5.75 -5.70 -20.60
N GLY A 203 -7.02 -5.26 -20.67
CA GLY A 203 -8.00 -5.79 -21.63
C GLY A 203 -8.52 -7.19 -21.30
N MET A 204 -8.15 -7.76 -20.15
CA MET A 204 -8.53 -9.11 -19.69
C MET A 204 -9.87 -9.10 -18.94
N SER A 205 -10.86 -8.42 -19.51
CA SER A 205 -12.14 -8.12 -18.88
C SER A 205 -12.95 -9.39 -18.51
N GLN A 206 -12.85 -10.45 -19.32
CA GLN A 206 -13.46 -11.75 -19.02
C GLN A 206 -12.86 -12.43 -17.78
N SER A 207 -11.56 -12.25 -17.55
CA SER A 207 -10.89 -12.77 -16.35
C SER A 207 -11.29 -11.98 -15.11
N ALA A 208 -11.44 -10.66 -15.24
CA ALA A 208 -11.93 -9.79 -14.17
C ALA A 208 -13.35 -10.20 -13.73
N GLU A 209 -14.25 -10.45 -14.69
CA GLU A 209 -15.61 -10.93 -14.41
C GLU A 209 -15.61 -12.25 -13.61
N LYS A 210 -14.79 -13.23 -14.03
CA LYS A 210 -14.69 -14.53 -13.36
C LYS A 210 -14.22 -14.40 -11.91
N VAL A 211 -13.31 -13.47 -11.63
CA VAL A 211 -12.75 -13.23 -10.30
C VAL A 211 -13.76 -12.52 -9.39
N LEU A 212 -14.53 -11.58 -9.93
CA LEU A 212 -15.52 -10.81 -9.17
C LEU A 212 -16.80 -11.60 -8.90
N ARG A 213 -17.21 -12.48 -9.82
CA ARG A 213 -18.48 -13.23 -9.76
C ARG A 213 -18.74 -13.93 -8.41
N PRO A 214 -17.78 -14.65 -7.78
CA PRO A 214 -18.00 -15.29 -6.48
C PRO A 214 -18.28 -14.29 -5.35
N PHE A 215 -17.67 -13.10 -5.41
CA PHE A 215 -17.89 -12.04 -4.42
C PHE A 215 -19.29 -11.47 -4.56
N ILE A 216 -19.72 -11.14 -5.78
CA ILE A 216 -21.09 -10.68 -6.05
C ILE A 216 -22.14 -11.71 -5.59
N LYS A 217 -21.86 -13.01 -5.68
CA LYS A 217 -22.80 -14.05 -5.21
C LYS A 217 -22.90 -14.18 -3.70
N ARG A 218 -21.86 -13.83 -2.94
CA ARG A 218 -21.78 -14.11 -1.51
C ARG A 218 -21.96 -12.85 -0.67
N ASP A 219 -21.29 -11.78 -1.06
CA ASP A 219 -21.17 -10.54 -0.29
C ASP A 219 -21.04 -9.35 -1.23
N VAL A 220 -22.16 -8.63 -1.41
CA VAL A 220 -22.28 -7.59 -2.44
C VAL A 220 -21.76 -6.26 -1.89
N GLU A 221 -20.44 -6.12 -1.94
CA GLU A 221 -19.78 -4.83 -1.68
C GLU A 221 -20.04 -3.84 -2.84
N PRO A 222 -20.51 -2.61 -2.57
CA PRO A 222 -20.84 -1.62 -3.62
C PRO A 222 -19.67 -1.33 -4.58
N SER A 223 -18.44 -1.37 -4.07
CA SER A 223 -17.22 -1.14 -4.86
C SER A 223 -16.97 -2.26 -5.88
N LEU A 224 -17.18 -3.52 -5.48
CA LEU A 224 -17.06 -4.69 -6.37
C LEU A 224 -18.23 -4.76 -7.34
N LEU A 225 -19.43 -4.38 -6.92
CA LEU A 225 -20.62 -4.32 -7.77
C LEU A 225 -20.45 -3.32 -8.91
N THR A 226 -19.97 -2.12 -8.59
CA THR A 226 -19.68 -1.07 -9.58
C THR A 226 -18.65 -1.55 -10.60
N LEU A 227 -17.60 -2.22 -10.13
CA LEU A 227 -16.54 -2.77 -10.97
C LEU A 227 -17.05 -3.93 -11.85
N TYR A 228 -17.83 -4.85 -11.27
CA TYR A 228 -18.45 -5.95 -12.01
C TYR A 228 -19.35 -5.44 -13.15
N GLY A 229 -20.10 -4.36 -12.89
CA GLY A 229 -20.90 -3.68 -13.91
C GLY A 229 -20.10 -3.11 -15.09
N GLN A 230 -18.79 -2.90 -14.94
CA GLN A 230 -17.88 -2.46 -16.01
C GLN A 230 -17.20 -3.63 -16.74
N THR A 231 -17.32 -4.87 -16.24
CA THR A 231 -16.64 -6.02 -16.84
C THR A 231 -17.37 -6.59 -18.04
N ASP A 232 -16.57 -7.09 -18.98
CA ASP A 232 -17.01 -7.77 -20.19
C ASP A 232 -16.92 -9.28 -20.02
N GLY A 233 -17.98 -9.86 -19.45
CA GLY A 233 -18.13 -11.32 -19.40
C GLY A 233 -18.40 -11.91 -20.78
N VAL A 234 -18.33 -13.25 -20.84
CA VAL A 234 -18.63 -14.02 -22.07
C VAL A 234 -20.11 -13.89 -22.47
N ASP A 235 -21.00 -13.73 -21.50
CA ASP A 235 -22.46 -13.71 -21.71
C ASP A 235 -23.08 -12.60 -20.86
N VAL A 236 -23.45 -11.51 -21.52
CA VAL A 236 -24.03 -10.32 -20.88
C VAL A 236 -25.36 -10.62 -20.19
N PHE A 237 -26.19 -11.52 -20.75
CA PHE A 237 -27.48 -11.88 -20.16
C PHE A 237 -27.30 -12.66 -18.85
N LYS A 238 -26.27 -13.51 -18.76
CA LYS A 238 -25.92 -14.16 -17.49
C LYS A 238 -25.42 -13.15 -16.45
N GLN A 239 -24.68 -12.11 -16.86
CA GLN A 239 -24.26 -11.05 -15.94
C GLN A 239 -25.46 -10.25 -15.43
N ILE A 240 -26.39 -9.85 -16.30
CA ILE A 240 -27.64 -9.17 -15.92
C ILE A 240 -28.46 -10.05 -14.97
N LYS A 241 -28.66 -11.33 -15.30
CA LYS A 241 -29.41 -12.26 -14.46
C LYS A 241 -28.78 -12.42 -13.07
N LEU A 242 -27.45 -12.46 -13.00
CA LEU A 242 -26.76 -12.48 -11.71
C LEU A 242 -27.02 -11.20 -10.92
N LEU A 243 -26.84 -10.02 -11.54
CA LEU A 243 -27.09 -8.73 -10.91
C LEU A 243 -28.53 -8.59 -10.39
N GLN A 244 -29.50 -9.11 -11.15
CA GLN A 244 -30.91 -9.14 -10.73
C GLN A 244 -31.20 -10.14 -9.59
N SER A 245 -30.36 -11.15 -9.41
CA SER A 245 -30.53 -12.16 -8.36
C SER A 245 -29.96 -11.77 -7.00
N VAL A 246 -29.18 -10.68 -6.96
CA VAL A 246 -28.51 -10.22 -5.75
C VAL A 246 -29.14 -8.92 -5.23
N THR A 247 -28.98 -8.65 -3.95
CA THR A 247 -29.46 -7.43 -3.29
C THR A 247 -28.28 -6.66 -2.72
N CYS A 248 -28.30 -5.34 -2.84
CA CYS A 248 -27.30 -4.44 -2.27
C CYS A 248 -28.02 -3.22 -1.70
N ASP A 249 -27.58 -2.74 -0.53
CA ASP A 249 -28.14 -1.56 0.11
C ASP A 249 -27.84 -0.27 -0.68
N ASP A 250 -26.70 -0.25 -1.38
CA ASP A 250 -26.35 0.83 -2.30
C ASP A 250 -27.15 0.70 -3.61
N ARG A 251 -28.29 1.37 -3.60
CA ARG A 251 -29.20 1.44 -4.75
C ARG A 251 -28.54 2.04 -5.99
N TYR A 252 -27.63 3.01 -5.82
CA TYR A 252 -26.95 3.65 -6.94
C TYR A 252 -25.98 2.69 -7.61
N ALA A 253 -25.13 2.01 -6.83
CA ALA A 253 -24.18 1.03 -7.35
C ALA A 253 -24.89 -0.11 -8.09
N MET A 254 -26.01 -0.60 -7.55
CA MET A 254 -26.82 -1.65 -8.18
C MET A 254 -27.41 -1.20 -9.52
N MET A 255 -28.05 -0.03 -9.54
CA MET A 255 -28.65 0.51 -10.76
C MET A 255 -27.59 0.80 -11.82
N LEU A 256 -26.42 1.30 -11.42
CA LEU A 256 -25.33 1.61 -12.34
C LEU A 256 -24.77 0.35 -12.99
N ALA A 257 -24.60 -0.73 -12.21
CA ALA A 257 -24.16 -2.01 -12.74
C ALA A 257 -25.18 -2.60 -13.73
N LEU A 258 -26.48 -2.58 -13.39
CA LEU A 258 -27.55 -3.04 -14.28
C LEU A 258 -27.67 -2.19 -15.53
N ALA A 259 -27.55 -0.86 -15.43
CA ALA A 259 -27.61 0.05 -16.56
C ALA A 259 -26.48 -0.22 -17.56
N ARG A 260 -25.24 -0.35 -17.07
CA ARG A 260 -24.04 -0.64 -17.89
C ARG A 260 -24.18 -1.96 -18.64
N GLN A 261 -24.61 -3.02 -17.94
CA GLN A 261 -24.80 -4.32 -18.57
C GLN A 261 -26.00 -4.36 -19.52
N SER A 262 -27.11 -3.69 -19.18
CA SER A 262 -28.29 -3.60 -20.07
C SER A 262 -27.96 -2.84 -21.35
N LYS A 263 -27.20 -1.74 -21.25
CA LYS A 263 -26.70 -1.00 -22.41
C LYS A 263 -25.85 -1.87 -23.31
N ARG A 264 -24.93 -2.64 -22.72
CA ARG A 264 -24.06 -3.56 -23.46
C ARG A 264 -24.84 -4.71 -24.12
N ALA A 265 -25.95 -5.13 -23.53
CA ALA A 265 -26.88 -6.09 -24.13
C ALA A 265 -27.84 -5.44 -25.14
N GLU A 266 -27.69 -4.15 -25.45
CA GLU A 266 -28.57 -3.36 -26.32
C GLU A 266 -30.05 -3.37 -25.88
N LEU A 267 -30.29 -3.59 -24.58
CA LEU A 267 -31.61 -3.52 -23.96
C LEU A 267 -31.94 -2.05 -23.63
N TRP A 268 -32.05 -1.22 -24.67
CA TRP A 268 -32.10 0.25 -24.55
C TRP A 268 -33.15 0.76 -23.56
N GLY A 269 -34.37 0.20 -23.60
CA GLY A 269 -35.44 0.59 -22.66
C GLY A 269 -35.08 0.31 -21.19
N GLN A 270 -34.52 -0.87 -20.90
CA GLN A 270 -34.07 -1.20 -19.53
C GLN A 270 -32.87 -0.33 -19.12
N ALA A 271 -31.92 -0.15 -20.03
CA ALA A 271 -30.75 0.70 -19.80
C ALA A 271 -31.18 2.14 -19.47
N ARG A 272 -32.14 2.70 -20.23
CA ARG A 272 -32.71 4.03 -19.99
C ARG A 272 -33.32 4.11 -18.59
N ASP A 273 -34.19 3.17 -18.24
CA ASP A 273 -34.89 3.19 -16.94
C ASP A 273 -33.90 3.07 -15.75
N PHE A 274 -32.82 2.29 -15.88
CA PHE A 274 -31.79 2.20 -14.85
C PHE A 274 -30.90 3.45 -14.79
N TYR A 275 -30.46 3.97 -15.94
CA TYR A 275 -29.65 5.19 -15.99
C TYR A 275 -30.41 6.41 -15.49
N GLN A 276 -31.70 6.51 -15.82
CA GLN A 276 -32.56 7.58 -15.29
C GLN A 276 -32.56 7.55 -13.77
N LYS A 277 -32.77 6.39 -13.14
CA LYS A 277 -32.75 6.27 -11.67
C LYS A 277 -31.38 6.58 -11.07
N CYS A 278 -30.28 6.18 -11.73
CA CYS A 278 -28.95 6.60 -11.32
C CYS A 278 -28.79 8.12 -11.35
N PHE A 279 -29.27 8.76 -12.42
CA PHE A 279 -29.17 10.19 -12.62
C PHE A 279 -30.04 10.97 -11.62
N GLU A 280 -31.23 10.47 -11.29
CA GLU A 280 -32.10 11.03 -10.24
C GLU A 280 -31.46 10.96 -8.85
N LEU A 281 -30.73 9.88 -8.55
CA LEU A 281 -30.04 9.70 -7.26
C LEU A 281 -28.78 10.57 -7.15
N SER A 282 -27.98 10.62 -8.21
CA SER A 282 -26.73 11.40 -8.24
C SER A 282 -26.44 11.90 -9.65
N PRO A 283 -26.87 13.13 -9.99
CA PRO A 283 -26.54 13.75 -11.26
C PRO A 283 -25.03 13.96 -11.39
N SER A 284 -24.40 13.24 -12.31
CA SER A 284 -22.95 13.34 -12.56
C SER A 284 -22.63 13.15 -14.03
N VAL A 285 -21.51 13.72 -14.47
CA VAL A 285 -21.02 13.54 -15.85
C VAL A 285 -20.72 12.08 -16.16
N GLU A 286 -20.29 11.30 -15.15
CA GLU A 286 -20.00 9.87 -15.29
C GLU A 286 -21.24 9.05 -15.72
N VAL A 287 -22.43 9.39 -15.20
CA VAL A 287 -23.69 8.72 -15.53
C VAL A 287 -24.38 9.37 -16.74
N ALA A 288 -24.28 10.69 -16.86
CA ALA A 288 -24.94 11.46 -17.92
C ALA A 288 -24.47 11.04 -19.31
N LYS A 289 -23.16 10.88 -19.51
CA LYS A 289 -22.59 10.49 -20.80
C LYS A 289 -23.15 9.14 -21.32
N PRO A 290 -23.03 8.03 -20.57
CA PRO A 290 -23.58 6.76 -21.04
C PRO A 290 -25.11 6.76 -21.11
N TYR A 291 -25.80 7.58 -20.30
CA TYR A 291 -27.25 7.74 -20.39
C TYR A 291 -27.68 8.46 -21.69
N ALA A 292 -27.02 9.56 -22.02
CA ALA A 292 -27.24 10.30 -23.27
C ALA A 292 -26.95 9.43 -24.51
N GLU A 293 -25.92 8.57 -24.45
CA GLU A 293 -25.65 7.58 -25.50
C GLU A 293 -26.82 6.58 -25.69
N VAL A 294 -27.46 6.13 -24.60
CA VAL A 294 -28.67 5.28 -24.68
C VAL A 294 -29.85 6.04 -25.28
N LEU A 295 -30.09 7.28 -24.86
CA LEU A 295 -31.18 8.11 -25.39
C LEU A 295 -31.01 8.38 -26.89
N ARG A 296 -29.78 8.66 -27.34
CA ARG A 296 -29.47 8.80 -28.77
C ARG A 296 -29.72 7.52 -29.55
N ALA A 297 -29.38 6.36 -28.99
CA ALA A 297 -29.67 5.06 -29.61
C ALA A 297 -31.18 4.76 -29.69
N MET A 298 -32.00 5.47 -28.91
CA MET A 298 -33.46 5.41 -28.93
C MET A 298 -34.11 6.53 -29.75
N ASP A 299 -33.34 7.28 -30.55
CA ASP A 299 -33.81 8.43 -31.33
C ASP A 299 -34.37 9.60 -30.50
N GLU A 300 -33.87 9.78 -29.26
CA GLU A 300 -34.25 10.88 -28.35
C GLU A 300 -33.07 11.88 -28.11
N PRO A 301 -32.56 12.59 -29.14
CA PRO A 301 -31.37 13.44 -29.02
C PRO A 301 -31.59 14.70 -28.16
N ASP A 302 -32.81 15.24 -28.12
CA ASP A 302 -33.13 16.42 -27.31
C ASP A 302 -33.05 16.09 -25.80
N ALA A 303 -33.58 14.93 -25.42
CA ALA A 303 -33.47 14.42 -24.05
C ALA A 303 -32.01 14.15 -23.67
N ALA A 304 -31.21 13.61 -24.60
CA ALA A 304 -29.78 13.38 -24.39
C ALA A 304 -29.03 14.69 -24.11
N ALA A 305 -29.30 15.75 -24.87
CA ALA A 305 -28.68 17.06 -24.66
C ALA A 305 -29.08 17.69 -23.31
N GLU A 306 -30.32 17.50 -22.87
CA GLU A 306 -30.79 18.04 -21.59
C GLU A 306 -30.14 17.35 -20.38
N VAL A 307 -29.97 16.03 -20.46
CA VAL A 307 -29.24 15.25 -19.45
C VAL A 307 -27.80 15.73 -19.32
N GLU A 308 -27.10 15.95 -20.44
CA GLU A 308 -25.72 16.43 -20.44
C GLU A 308 -25.62 17.86 -19.86
N ARG A 309 -26.52 18.77 -20.23
CA ARG A 309 -26.57 20.13 -19.66
C ARG A 309 -26.82 20.11 -18.16
N THR A 310 -27.78 19.30 -17.71
CA THR A 310 -28.12 19.17 -16.29
C THR A 310 -26.92 18.66 -15.48
N ALA A 311 -26.18 17.69 -16.02
CA ALA A 311 -24.97 17.17 -15.38
C ALA A 311 -23.85 18.20 -15.26
N ILE A 312 -23.63 19.00 -16.30
CA ILE A 312 -22.65 20.10 -16.29
C ILE A 312 -23.05 21.16 -15.26
N ALA A 313 -24.33 21.53 -15.20
CA ALA A 313 -24.83 22.48 -14.22
C ALA A 313 -24.66 21.98 -12.77
N ALA A 314 -24.89 20.69 -12.54
CA ALA A 314 -24.68 20.06 -11.24
C ALA A 314 -23.19 20.03 -10.83
N PHE A 315 -22.27 19.87 -11.78
CA PHE A 315 -20.82 19.89 -11.52
C PHE A 315 -20.28 21.31 -11.21
N SER A 316 -20.95 22.35 -11.70
CA SER A 316 -20.54 23.75 -11.52
C SER A 316 -20.95 24.39 -10.17
N ARG A 317 -21.60 23.62 -9.28
CA ARG A 317 -22.03 24.05 -7.94
C ARG A 317 -21.14 23.45 -6.87
#